data_AF-A0A2P6QZ06-F1
#
_entry.id   AF-A0A2P6QZ06-F1
#
_cell.length_a   1.000
_cell.length_b   1.000
_cell.length_c   1.000
_cell.angle_alpha   90.00
_cell.angle_beta   90.00
_cell.angle_gamma   90.00
#
_symmetry.space_group_name_H-M   'P 1'
#
loop_
_entity.id
_entity.type
_entity.pdbx_description
1 polymer ?
#
loop_
_entity_poly.entity_id
_entity_poly.type
_entity_poly.pdbx_seq_one_letter_code
_entity_poly.pdbx_strand_id
1 'polypeptide(L)'
;MGCILGLRVSPTHRRMGIGFQLMNSVEEWLLRKGAQYTFLATERNNTASTNLFTSKCNYVNISSLIIFVQPICSSAKHLLPQNIKIEKLHVDQAISLYENKLRTKDISPTDMDVILKEKLSLGTWVCYFEEQGWINLDGEGNNKGTITKTQSSWVIFSMWNNCEPYKLHIRKSHPLRYFHATLNHAREKIFSCLKMPQSKVSVQSSLGFLFLYGIHGEGEQLGELMNSVWNFALGLGQNVKDSKLIITELGQCDPLIKHVPDNPSISRIHDLWYAKSLSSHHPDDQDALLMKGPLGNVFVDPREF
;
A
#
# COMPACT_ATOMS: atom_id res chain seq x y z
N MET A 1 -18.84 -6.60 -6.63
CA MET A 1 -17.58 -7.37 -6.49
C MET A 1 -17.49 -7.88 -5.06
N GLY A 2 -16.78 -8.98 -4.81
CA GLY A 2 -16.54 -9.53 -3.48
C GLY A 2 -15.04 -9.59 -3.17
N CYS A 3 -14.66 -9.45 -1.91
CA CYS A 3 -13.28 -9.60 -1.47
C CYS A 3 -13.20 -10.64 -0.35
N ILE A 4 -12.26 -11.58 -0.45
CA ILE A 4 -12.01 -12.60 0.56
C ILE A 4 -10.73 -12.25 1.30
N LEU A 5 -10.88 -11.91 2.58
CA LEU A 5 -9.79 -11.50 3.45
C LEU A 5 -9.55 -12.54 4.55
N GLY A 6 -8.30 -12.92 4.76
CA GLY A 6 -7.90 -13.63 5.97
C GLY A 6 -8.41 -15.07 6.11
N LEU A 7 -8.63 -15.79 5.00
CA LEU A 7 -9.01 -17.21 5.05
C LEU A 7 -7.95 -18.02 5.81
N ARG A 8 -8.39 -18.76 6.84
CA ARG A 8 -7.50 -19.60 7.66
C ARG A 8 -8.14 -20.93 7.99
N VAL A 9 -7.30 -21.96 8.04
CA VAL A 9 -7.64 -23.28 8.58
C VAL A 9 -6.64 -23.62 9.68
N SER A 10 -7.18 -24.04 10.83
CA SER A 10 -6.37 -24.47 11.97
C SER A 10 -5.35 -25.54 11.53
N PRO A 11 -4.08 -25.47 11.98
CA PRO A 11 -3.06 -26.46 11.63
C PRO A 11 -3.50 -27.92 11.81
N THR A 12 -4.23 -28.22 12.89
CA THR A 12 -4.73 -29.57 13.20
C THR A 12 -5.80 -30.08 12.24
N HIS A 13 -6.39 -29.20 11.42
CA HIS A 13 -7.46 -29.50 10.48
C HIS A 13 -7.03 -29.26 9.02
N ARG A 14 -5.74 -29.04 8.77
CA ARG A 14 -5.22 -28.87 7.40
C ARG A 14 -5.23 -30.21 6.66
N ARG A 15 -5.23 -30.14 5.33
CA ARG A 15 -5.26 -31.32 4.43
C ARG A 15 -6.52 -32.19 4.51
N MET A 16 -7.57 -31.73 5.20
CA MET A 16 -8.88 -32.40 5.25
C MET A 16 -9.90 -31.85 4.24
N GLY A 17 -9.46 -31.06 3.25
CA GLY A 17 -10.36 -30.41 2.27
C GLY A 17 -11.12 -29.18 2.77
N ILE A 18 -11.03 -28.84 4.06
CA ILE A 18 -11.78 -27.74 4.69
C ILE A 18 -11.55 -26.39 4.01
N GLY A 19 -10.31 -26.04 3.65
CA GLY A 19 -10.02 -24.77 2.98
C GLY A 19 -10.73 -24.62 1.63
N PHE A 20 -10.85 -25.73 0.88
CA PHE A 20 -11.57 -25.76 -0.39
C PHE A 20 -13.09 -25.65 -0.20
N GLN A 21 -13.64 -26.36 0.78
CA GLN A 21 -15.06 -26.26 1.12
C GLN A 21 -15.45 -24.85 1.59
N LEU A 22 -14.59 -24.19 2.37
CA LEU A 22 -14.79 -22.80 2.77
C LEU A 22 -14.80 -21.86 1.56
N MET A 23 -13.86 -22.02 0.62
CA MET A 23 -13.83 -21.22 -0.60
C MET A 23 -15.12 -21.38 -1.41
N ASN A 24 -15.58 -22.61 -1.66
CA ASN A 24 -16.83 -22.85 -2.39
C ASN A 24 -18.03 -22.20 -1.69
N SER A 25 -18.11 -22.33 -0.36
CA SER A 25 -19.22 -21.74 0.42
C SER A 25 -19.22 -20.21 0.34
N VAL A 26 -18.03 -19.58 0.39
CA VAL A 26 -17.89 -18.12 0.28
C VAL A 26 -18.21 -17.66 -1.14
N GLU A 27 -17.76 -18.36 -2.17
CA GLU A 27 -18.05 -18.06 -3.57
C GLU A 27 -19.56 -18.14 -3.87
N GLU A 28 -20.24 -19.19 -3.42
CA GLU A 28 -21.69 -19.32 -3.52
C GLU A 28 -22.41 -18.18 -2.80
N TRP A 29 -21.95 -17.83 -1.60
CA TRP A 29 -22.53 -16.73 -0.84
C TRP A 29 -22.37 -15.39 -1.58
N LEU A 30 -21.17 -15.11 -2.10
CA LEU A 30 -20.88 -13.90 -2.89
C LEU A 30 -21.76 -13.84 -4.14
N LEU A 31 -21.90 -14.95 -4.87
CA LEU A 31 -22.75 -15.03 -6.05
C LEU A 31 -24.22 -14.76 -5.70
N ARG A 32 -24.75 -15.36 -4.62
CA ARG A 32 -26.12 -15.07 -4.12
C ARG A 32 -26.32 -13.61 -3.70
N LYS A 33 -25.25 -12.91 -3.34
CA LYS A 33 -25.25 -11.47 -3.04
C LYS A 33 -25.05 -10.60 -4.29
N GLY A 34 -25.04 -11.18 -5.48
CA GLY A 34 -24.92 -10.46 -6.75
C GLY A 34 -23.49 -10.08 -7.11
N ALA A 35 -22.47 -10.65 -6.46
CA ALA A 35 -21.09 -10.42 -6.86
C ALA A 35 -20.80 -11.19 -8.17
N GLN A 36 -20.36 -10.46 -9.19
CA GLN A 36 -19.91 -11.02 -10.47
C GLN A 36 -18.44 -11.45 -10.45
N TYR A 37 -17.62 -10.79 -9.63
CA TYR A 37 -16.20 -11.07 -9.48
C TYR A 37 -15.84 -11.14 -8.01
N THR A 38 -14.85 -11.99 -7.69
CA THR A 38 -14.24 -12.09 -6.36
C THR A 38 -12.73 -11.93 -6.44
N PHE A 39 -12.17 -11.28 -5.42
CA PHE A 39 -10.75 -10.97 -5.29
C PHE A 39 -10.21 -11.49 -3.97
N LEU A 40 -8.94 -11.90 -3.97
CA LEU A 40 -8.23 -12.26 -2.76
C LEU A 40 -6.74 -11.96 -2.90
N ALA A 41 -6.06 -11.82 -1.77
CA ALA A 41 -4.62 -11.65 -1.70
C ALA A 41 -3.99 -12.72 -0.81
N THR A 42 -2.80 -13.18 -1.19
CA THR A 42 -1.96 -14.04 -0.35
C THR A 42 -0.49 -13.76 -0.61
N GLU A 43 0.35 -13.97 0.40
CA GLU A 43 1.79 -13.90 0.21
C GLU A 43 2.30 -14.94 -0.78
N ARG A 44 3.30 -14.53 -1.56
CA ARG A 44 3.98 -15.35 -2.58
C ARG A 44 4.58 -16.64 -2.01
N ASN A 45 5.05 -16.62 -0.76
CA ASN A 45 5.67 -17.79 -0.13
C ASN A 45 4.64 -18.78 0.47
N ASN A 46 3.36 -18.44 0.49
CA ASN A 46 2.30 -19.30 1.03
C ASN A 46 1.83 -20.32 -0.03
N THR A 47 2.70 -21.29 -0.31
CA THR A 47 2.49 -22.31 -1.35
C THR A 47 1.19 -23.10 -1.20
N ALA A 48 0.73 -23.30 0.03
CA ALA A 48 -0.53 -23.98 0.31
C ALA A 48 -1.74 -23.18 -0.19
N SER A 49 -1.73 -21.86 0.04
CA SER A 49 -2.83 -20.98 -0.37
C SER A 49 -2.77 -20.68 -1.86
N THR A 50 -1.58 -20.45 -2.42
CA THR A 50 -1.43 -20.29 -3.88
C THR A 50 -1.96 -21.49 -4.64
N ASN A 51 -1.61 -22.72 -4.23
CA ASN A 51 -2.12 -23.95 -4.87
C ASN A 51 -3.62 -24.16 -4.67
N LEU A 52 -4.17 -23.74 -3.52
CA LEU A 52 -5.62 -23.78 -3.30
C LEU A 52 -6.32 -22.86 -4.30
N PHE A 53 -5.88 -21.61 -4.41
CA PHE A 53 -6.54 -20.61 -5.25
C PHE A 53 -6.38 -20.93 -6.73
N THR A 54 -5.17 -21.22 -7.21
CA THR A 54 -4.93 -21.46 -8.64
C THR A 54 -5.38 -22.85 -9.08
N SER A 55 -4.92 -23.91 -8.41
CA SER A 55 -5.11 -25.29 -8.88
C SER A 55 -6.43 -25.93 -8.48
N LYS A 56 -7.12 -25.42 -7.45
CA LYS A 56 -8.38 -25.99 -6.96
C LYS A 56 -9.57 -25.08 -7.19
N CYS A 57 -9.40 -23.77 -7.01
CA CYS A 57 -10.50 -22.81 -7.11
C CYS A 57 -10.51 -22.02 -8.43
N ASN A 58 -9.53 -22.23 -9.33
CA ASN A 58 -9.42 -21.58 -10.64
C ASN A 58 -9.37 -20.05 -10.58
N TYR A 59 -8.65 -19.51 -9.59
CA TYR A 59 -8.32 -18.09 -9.58
C TYR A 59 -7.15 -17.80 -10.50
N VAL A 60 -7.23 -16.64 -11.13
CA VAL A 60 -6.20 -16.09 -12.00
C VAL A 60 -5.42 -15.02 -11.24
N ASN A 61 -4.10 -15.04 -11.34
CA ASN A 61 -3.28 -13.96 -10.79
C ASN A 61 -3.42 -12.71 -11.68
N ILE A 62 -3.83 -11.60 -11.10
CA ILE A 62 -4.04 -10.33 -11.82
C ILE A 62 -3.02 -9.27 -11.46
N SER A 63 -2.35 -9.40 -10.32
CA SER A 63 -1.35 -8.43 -9.88
C SER A 63 -0.45 -9.02 -8.80
N SER A 64 0.68 -8.35 -8.61
CA SER A 64 1.55 -8.54 -7.47
C SER A 64 1.84 -7.18 -6.85
N LEU A 65 1.61 -7.05 -5.55
CA LEU A 65 1.95 -5.85 -4.78
C LEU A 65 3.10 -6.18 -3.82
N ILE A 66 3.86 -5.17 -3.44
CA ILE A 66 4.93 -5.29 -2.45
C ILE A 66 4.61 -4.33 -1.31
N ILE A 67 4.38 -4.91 -0.13
CA ILE A 67 4.24 -4.15 1.10
C ILE A 67 5.64 -3.97 1.70
N PHE A 68 6.03 -2.71 1.88
CA PHE A 68 7.24 -2.31 2.56
C PHE A 68 6.89 -1.92 3.99
N VAL A 69 7.61 -2.47 4.96
CA VAL A 69 7.42 -2.12 6.37
C VAL A 69 8.77 -1.73 6.97
N GLN A 70 8.82 -0.52 7.50
CA GLN A 70 10.01 0.03 8.14
C GLN A 70 9.75 0.43 9.59
N PRO A 71 10.54 -0.08 10.55
CA PRO A 71 10.54 0.41 11.91
C PRO A 71 10.96 1.88 12.04
N ILE A 72 10.24 2.63 12.88
CA ILE A 72 10.63 3.98 13.29
C ILE A 72 11.59 3.84 14.48
N CYS A 73 12.85 4.20 14.26
CA CYS A 73 13.85 4.23 15.32
C CYS A 73 13.86 5.61 15.99
N SER A 74 13.69 5.69 17.31
CA SER A 74 13.60 6.96 18.03
C SER A 74 14.93 7.72 18.16
N SER A 75 16.06 7.08 17.87
CA SER A 75 17.40 7.70 18.00
C SER A 75 17.98 8.21 16.68
N ALA A 76 17.35 7.91 15.54
CA ALA A 76 17.85 8.31 14.24
C ALA A 76 17.42 9.75 13.92
N LYS A 77 18.37 10.63 13.57
CA LYS A 77 18.06 11.95 13.00
C LYS A 77 17.94 11.80 11.49
N HIS A 78 16.75 12.07 10.97
CA HIS A 78 16.48 12.04 9.53
C HIS A 78 16.66 13.46 8.97
N LEU A 79 17.83 13.74 8.42
CA LEU A 79 18.14 15.03 7.80
C LEU A 79 17.87 14.96 6.30
N LEU A 80 17.25 16.00 5.78
CA LEU A 80 17.08 16.18 4.34
C LEU A 80 18.35 16.80 3.73
N PRO A 81 18.74 16.39 2.52
CA PRO A 81 19.77 17.10 1.76
C PRO A 81 19.40 18.58 1.56
N GLN A 82 20.39 19.48 1.57
CA GLN A 82 20.16 20.93 1.49
C GLN A 82 19.46 21.37 0.20
N ASN A 83 19.60 20.61 -0.88
CA ASN A 83 19.04 20.89 -2.20
C ASN A 83 17.64 20.30 -2.42
N ILE A 84 17.08 19.56 -1.45
CA ILE A 84 15.77 18.91 -1.57
C ILE A 84 14.77 19.61 -0.65
N LYS A 85 13.63 19.98 -1.22
CA LYS A 85 12.52 20.60 -0.50
C LYS A 85 11.33 19.66 -0.45
N ILE A 86 10.69 19.60 0.71
CA ILE A 86 9.43 18.86 0.91
C ILE A 86 8.40 19.86 1.43
N GLU A 87 7.40 20.17 0.60
CA GLU A 87 6.37 21.16 0.91
C GLU A 87 5.01 20.48 1.08
N LYS A 88 4.27 20.90 2.11
CA LYS A 88 2.89 20.44 2.32
C LYS A 88 1.96 21.20 1.37
N LEU A 89 1.20 20.47 0.57
CA LEU A 89 0.21 21.07 -0.33
C LEU A 89 -1.05 21.50 0.41
N HIS A 90 -1.74 22.51 -0.13
CA HIS A 90 -3.15 22.73 0.22
C HIS A 90 -3.98 21.53 -0.26
N VAL A 91 -5.03 21.17 0.49
CA VAL A 91 -5.82 19.96 0.18
C VAL A 91 -6.42 20.01 -1.23
N ASP A 92 -6.91 21.17 -1.68
CA ASP A 92 -7.47 21.33 -3.02
C ASP A 92 -6.41 21.18 -4.13
N GLN A 93 -5.17 21.63 -3.87
CA GLN A 93 -4.05 21.44 -4.80
C GLN A 93 -3.67 19.96 -4.89
N ALA A 94 -3.65 19.25 -3.75
CA ALA A 94 -3.37 17.82 -3.70
C ALA A 94 -4.42 17.01 -4.48
N ILE A 95 -5.70 17.33 -4.30
CA ILE A 95 -6.81 16.71 -5.04
C ILE A 95 -6.62 16.91 -6.54
N SER A 96 -6.47 18.16 -6.99
CA SER A 96 -6.28 18.47 -8.41
C SER A 96 -5.07 17.75 -9.00
N LEU A 97 -3.95 17.70 -8.28
CA LEU A 97 -2.74 17.02 -8.75
C LEU A 97 -2.95 15.51 -8.87
N TYR A 98 -3.54 14.87 -7.85
CA TYR A 98 -3.84 13.45 -7.89
C TYR A 98 -4.86 13.09 -8.97
N GLU A 99 -5.93 13.87 -9.14
CA GLU A 99 -6.88 13.66 -10.23
C GLU A 99 -6.22 13.81 -11.60
N ASN A 100 -5.39 14.83 -11.80
CA ASN A 100 -4.72 15.05 -13.08
C ASN A 100 -3.69 13.95 -13.42
N LYS A 101 -2.99 13.41 -12.40
CA LYS A 101 -1.88 12.46 -12.61
C LYS A 101 -2.26 10.99 -12.42
N LEU A 102 -3.31 10.70 -11.66
CA LEU A 102 -3.73 9.32 -11.33
C LEU A 102 -5.03 8.89 -12.01
N ARG A 103 -5.81 9.79 -12.61
CA ARG A 103 -7.07 9.44 -13.29
C ARG A 103 -6.89 8.45 -14.45
N THR A 104 -5.68 8.32 -14.99
CA THR A 104 -5.35 7.35 -16.04
C THR A 104 -4.76 6.04 -15.52
N LYS A 105 -4.66 5.85 -14.19
CA LYS A 105 -4.05 4.65 -13.61
C LYS A 105 -5.07 3.54 -13.40
N ASP A 106 -4.57 2.31 -13.43
CA ASP A 106 -5.37 1.08 -13.50
C ASP A 106 -6.32 0.89 -12.31
N ILE A 107 -5.94 1.39 -11.12
CA ILE A 107 -6.74 1.39 -9.89
C ILE A 107 -6.51 2.70 -9.13
N SER A 108 -7.53 3.55 -9.11
CA SER A 108 -7.61 4.74 -8.25
C SER A 108 -9.01 4.86 -7.63
N PRO A 109 -9.12 5.30 -6.37
CA PRO A 109 -10.41 5.62 -5.75
C PRO A 109 -11.13 6.70 -6.55
N THR A 110 -12.45 6.57 -6.68
CA THR A 110 -13.28 7.60 -7.34
C THR A 110 -13.53 8.82 -6.44
N ASP A 111 -13.27 8.69 -5.14
CA ASP A 111 -13.56 9.66 -4.08
C ASP A 111 -12.26 10.13 -3.38
N MET A 112 -11.25 10.44 -4.17
CA MET A 112 -9.94 10.93 -3.70
C MET A 112 -10.04 12.15 -2.79
N ASP A 113 -10.97 13.05 -3.07
CA ASP A 113 -11.23 14.23 -2.26
C ASP A 113 -11.69 13.88 -0.85
N VAL A 114 -12.53 12.85 -0.70
CA VAL A 114 -12.98 12.35 0.61
C VAL A 114 -11.81 11.79 1.40
N ILE A 115 -10.96 10.98 0.76
CA ILE A 115 -9.76 10.40 1.39
C ILE A 115 -8.84 11.51 1.90
N LEU A 116 -8.51 12.50 1.05
CA LEU A 116 -7.53 13.53 1.40
C LEU A 116 -8.03 14.52 2.46
N LYS A 117 -9.35 14.71 2.57
CA LYS A 117 -10.00 15.57 3.58
C LYS A 117 -10.28 14.86 4.91
N GLU A 118 -10.09 13.54 4.97
CA GLU A 118 -10.36 12.77 6.18
C GLU A 118 -9.39 13.14 7.32
N LYS A 119 -9.85 13.05 8.57
CA LYS A 119 -9.05 13.46 9.75
C LYS A 119 -7.80 12.61 9.95
N LEU A 120 -7.84 11.37 9.48
CA LEU A 120 -6.71 10.44 9.55
C LEU A 120 -5.66 10.76 8.48
N SER A 121 -5.99 11.52 7.45
CA SER A 121 -5.02 12.04 6.48
C SER A 121 -4.18 13.14 7.14
N LEU A 122 -2.89 12.87 7.36
CA LEU A 122 -1.95 13.83 7.94
C LEU A 122 -1.61 14.95 6.95
N GLY A 123 -1.78 14.68 5.66
CA GLY A 123 -1.57 15.60 4.57
C GLY A 123 -0.94 14.96 3.34
N THR A 124 -0.67 15.82 2.37
CA THR A 124 0.00 15.50 1.11
C THR A 124 1.18 16.44 0.94
N TRP A 125 2.29 15.92 0.47
CA TRP A 125 3.52 16.67 0.25
C TRP A 125 4.08 16.43 -1.15
N VAL A 126 4.80 17.41 -1.66
CA VAL A 126 5.63 17.29 -2.86
C VAL A 126 7.09 17.46 -2.47
N CYS A 127 7.92 16.52 -2.93
CA CYS A 127 9.35 16.47 -2.75
C CYS A 127 10.02 16.77 -4.10
N TYR A 128 10.92 17.74 -4.15
CA TYR A 128 11.59 18.17 -5.39
C TYR A 128 12.93 18.85 -5.10
N PHE A 129 13.74 19.08 -6.13
CA PHE A 129 15.00 19.82 -6.01
C PHE A 129 14.78 21.33 -6.09
N GLU A 130 15.29 22.07 -5.10
CA GLU A 130 15.07 23.52 -4.98
C GLU A 130 15.57 24.29 -6.21
N GLU A 131 16.75 23.95 -6.73
CA GLU A 131 17.36 24.60 -7.89
C GLU A 131 16.57 24.38 -9.19
N GLN A 132 15.84 23.27 -9.29
CA GLN A 132 15.05 22.92 -10.48
C GLN A 132 13.66 23.56 -10.44
N GLY A 133 13.23 24.01 -9.25
CA GLY A 133 11.92 24.59 -8.99
C GLY A 133 10.80 23.55 -9.07
N TRP A 134 9.70 23.85 -8.37
CA TRP A 134 8.42 23.20 -8.59
C TRP A 134 7.55 24.13 -9.44
N ILE A 135 7.10 23.67 -10.60
CA ILE A 135 6.20 24.47 -11.44
C ILE A 135 4.79 24.30 -10.89
N ASN A 136 4.31 25.35 -10.22
CA ASN A 136 2.94 25.44 -9.74
C ASN A 136 1.95 25.05 -10.84
N LEU A 137 0.99 24.20 -10.51
CA LEU A 137 -0.17 23.86 -11.34
C LEU A 137 -1.22 24.99 -11.38
N ASP A 138 -0.85 26.21 -11.02
CA ASP A 138 -1.69 27.39 -11.18
C ASP A 138 -1.49 27.94 -12.61
N GLY A 139 -2.08 27.22 -13.56
CA GLY A 139 -2.21 27.66 -14.94
C GLY A 139 -3.33 28.68 -15.08
N GLU A 140 -3.16 29.87 -14.50
CA GLU A 140 -3.89 31.05 -14.94
C GLU A 140 -2.93 32.23 -15.13
N GLY A 141 -2.70 32.60 -16.39
CA GLY A 141 -2.13 33.90 -16.75
C GLY A 141 -0.64 33.93 -17.08
N ASN A 142 -0.36 33.83 -18.39
CA ASN A 142 0.69 34.57 -19.10
C ASN A 142 2.11 34.58 -18.49
N ASN A 143 3.02 33.81 -19.09
CA ASN A 143 4.11 34.45 -19.83
C ASN A 143 4.81 33.47 -20.79
N LYS A 144 4.90 33.90 -22.05
CA LYS A 144 5.79 33.35 -23.08
C LYS A 144 7.24 33.60 -22.64
N GLY A 145 7.84 32.61 -21.98
CA GLY A 145 9.28 32.49 -21.83
C GLY A 145 9.65 31.08 -22.25
N THR A 146 10.54 30.94 -23.22
CA THR A 146 11.07 29.66 -23.69
C THR A 146 11.81 28.97 -22.55
N ILE A 147 11.12 28.20 -21.71
CA ILE A 147 11.73 27.33 -20.71
C ILE A 147 12.19 26.09 -21.45
N THR A 148 13.49 25.96 -21.68
CA THR A 148 14.13 24.67 -21.89
C THR A 148 13.93 23.85 -20.61
N LYS A 149 12.75 23.23 -20.47
CA LYS A 149 12.35 22.40 -19.33
C LYS A 149 13.22 21.14 -19.33
N THR A 150 14.39 21.18 -18.69
CA THR A 150 14.84 19.99 -17.97
C THR A 150 13.70 19.65 -17.02
N GLN A 151 13.04 18.51 -17.23
CA GLN A 151 11.91 18.10 -16.41
C GLN A 151 12.44 17.90 -14.98
N SER A 152 12.19 18.89 -14.12
CA SER A 152 12.54 18.85 -12.70
C SER A 152 12.01 17.56 -12.10
N SER A 153 12.85 16.81 -11.39
CA SER A 153 12.39 15.57 -10.77
C SER A 153 11.53 15.91 -9.55
N TRP A 154 10.43 15.18 -9.37
CA TRP A 154 9.51 15.40 -8.25
C TRP A 154 8.81 14.12 -7.81
N VAL A 155 8.38 14.09 -6.55
CA VAL A 155 7.58 13.01 -5.95
C VAL A 155 6.46 13.61 -5.10
N ILE A 156 5.21 13.24 -5.37
CA ILE A 156 4.09 13.48 -4.47
C ILE A 156 3.81 12.23 -3.62
N PHE A 157 3.40 12.44 -2.39
CA PHE A 157 2.97 11.37 -1.49
C PHE A 157 2.05 11.92 -0.40
N SER A 158 1.24 11.04 0.19
CA SER A 158 0.36 11.35 1.31
C SER A 158 0.60 10.40 2.48
N MET A 159 0.25 10.83 3.69
CA MET A 159 0.43 10.01 4.90
C MET A 159 -0.88 9.89 5.67
N TRP A 160 -1.18 8.67 6.11
CA TRP A 160 -2.38 8.34 6.86
C TRP A 160 -2.02 7.82 8.26
N ASN A 161 -2.80 8.24 9.25
CA ASN A 161 -2.57 7.90 10.65
C ASN A 161 -3.43 6.71 11.10
N ASN A 162 -2.79 5.56 11.31
CA ASN A 162 -3.42 4.37 11.90
C ASN A 162 -3.00 4.14 13.36
N CYS A 163 -2.53 5.18 14.05
CA CYS A 163 -2.10 5.07 15.46
C CYS A 163 -3.26 5.26 16.46
N GLU A 164 -4.26 6.08 16.11
CA GLU A 164 -5.37 6.44 17.01
C GLU A 164 -6.62 5.51 16.94
N PRO A 165 -7.02 4.95 15.78
CA PRO A 165 -8.20 4.08 15.71
C PRO A 165 -7.92 2.60 16.03
N TYR A 166 -6.68 2.14 15.84
CA TYR A 166 -6.34 0.72 15.86
C TYR A 166 -5.30 0.41 16.93
N LYS A 167 -5.78 0.30 18.17
CA LYS A 167 -5.00 -0.34 19.24
C LYS A 167 -4.83 -1.81 18.86
N LEU A 168 -3.67 -2.16 18.32
CA LEU A 168 -3.26 -3.53 18.07
C LEU A 168 -3.14 -4.25 19.43
N HIS A 169 -4.27 -4.70 19.96
CA HIS A 169 -4.31 -5.45 21.20
C HIS A 169 -3.72 -6.83 20.93
N ILE A 170 -2.45 -7.00 21.30
CA ILE A 170 -1.75 -8.28 21.30
C ILE A 170 -2.35 -9.15 22.42
N ARG A 171 -3.60 -9.61 22.25
CA ARG A 171 -4.20 -10.64 23.11
C ARG A 171 -4.17 -11.98 22.39
N LYS A 172 -3.74 -13.01 23.12
CA LYS A 172 -4.04 -14.40 22.80
C LYS A 172 -5.57 -14.49 22.64
N SER A 173 -6.01 -15.00 21.49
CA SER A 173 -7.42 -15.27 21.13
C SER A 173 -8.38 -14.07 21.22
N HIS A 174 -8.69 -13.45 20.06
CA HIS A 174 -10.02 -13.20 19.48
C HIS A 174 -9.85 -12.41 18.16
N PRO A 175 -10.68 -12.64 17.12
CA PRO A 175 -10.41 -12.14 15.77
C PRO A 175 -10.84 -10.67 15.64
N LEU A 176 -9.88 -9.76 15.60
CA LEU A 176 -10.14 -8.37 15.24
C LEU A 176 -10.46 -8.28 13.74
N ARG A 177 -11.54 -7.53 13.47
CA ARG A 177 -12.12 -7.19 12.18
C ARG A 177 -11.18 -6.22 11.44
N TYR A 178 -10.90 -6.50 10.17
CA TYR A 178 -10.16 -5.67 9.22
C TYR A 178 -8.65 -5.53 9.44
N PHE A 179 -7.94 -6.67 9.50
CA PHE A 179 -6.54 -6.67 9.07
C PHE A 179 -6.42 -7.51 7.81
N HIS A 180 -5.80 -6.94 6.77
CA HIS A 180 -5.30 -7.70 5.63
C HIS A 180 -4.51 -8.92 6.14
N ALA A 181 -4.77 -10.08 5.56
CA ALA A 181 -4.17 -11.35 5.97
C ALA A 181 -2.64 -11.29 6.02
N THR A 182 -2.07 -10.48 5.15
CA THR A 182 -0.65 -10.21 4.95
C THR A 182 0.03 -9.63 6.19
N LEU A 183 -0.61 -8.71 6.92
CA LEU A 183 0.04 -8.05 8.07
C LEU A 183 0.24 -9.00 9.27
N ASN A 184 -0.56 -10.06 9.37
CA ASN A 184 -0.40 -11.04 10.44
C ASN A 184 0.79 -11.98 10.24
N HIS A 185 1.23 -12.21 9.01
CA HIS A 185 2.46 -12.94 8.71
C HIS A 185 3.66 -11.98 8.64
N ALA A 186 3.41 -10.71 8.31
CA ALA A 186 4.33 -9.61 8.58
C ALA A 186 4.73 -9.55 10.05
N ARG A 187 3.91 -10.03 10.99
CA ARG A 187 4.20 -10.07 12.43
C ARG A 187 5.62 -10.58 12.74
N GLU A 188 5.98 -11.77 12.26
CA GLU A 188 7.30 -12.37 12.53
C GLU A 188 8.43 -11.57 11.85
N LYS A 189 8.19 -11.06 10.63
CA LYS A 189 9.16 -10.23 9.90
C LYS A 189 9.34 -8.84 10.53
N ILE A 190 8.26 -8.20 10.95
CA ILE A 190 8.21 -6.91 11.66
C ILE A 190 8.92 -7.03 13.02
N PHE A 191 8.65 -8.09 13.79
CA PHE A 191 9.35 -8.34 15.05
C PHE A 191 10.83 -8.65 14.84
N SER A 192 11.20 -9.35 13.76
CA SER A 192 12.61 -9.59 13.42
C SER A 192 13.34 -8.30 12.99
N CYS A 193 12.67 -7.40 12.27
CA CYS A 193 13.21 -6.10 11.85
C CYS A 193 13.38 -5.11 13.00
N LEU A 194 12.56 -5.20 14.04
CA LEU A 194 12.62 -4.29 15.18
C LEU A 194 13.86 -4.52 16.07
N LYS A 195 14.62 -5.63 15.92
CA LYS A 195 15.68 -6.07 16.84
C LYS A 195 15.30 -5.91 18.33
N MET A 196 14.01 -5.93 18.63
CA MET A 196 13.49 -5.76 19.97
C MET A 196 13.62 -7.13 20.65
N PRO A 197 14.24 -7.21 21.84
CA PRO A 197 14.18 -8.43 22.63
C PRO A 197 12.69 -8.80 22.79
N GLN A 198 12.31 -10.04 22.48
CA GLN A 198 10.94 -10.52 22.69
C GLN A 198 10.46 -10.27 24.14
N SER A 199 11.39 -10.10 25.09
CA SER A 199 11.14 -9.76 26.49
C SER A 199 10.84 -8.28 26.79
N LYS A 200 11.14 -7.34 25.88
CA LYS A 200 10.88 -5.89 26.06
C LYS A 200 9.59 -5.40 25.39
N VAL A 201 8.99 -6.21 24.52
CA VAL A 201 7.65 -5.97 24.02
C VAL A 201 6.70 -6.41 25.11
N SER A 202 6.32 -5.48 25.99
CA SER A 202 5.23 -5.77 26.92
C SER A 202 4.01 -6.21 26.11
N VAL A 203 3.24 -7.14 26.66
CA VAL A 203 2.03 -7.75 26.10
C VAL A 203 0.90 -6.70 25.85
N GLN A 204 1.23 -5.41 25.88
CA GLN A 204 0.30 -4.30 26.03
C GLN A 204 0.60 -3.05 25.17
N SER A 205 1.71 -2.97 24.43
CA SER A 205 1.94 -1.82 23.54
C SER A 205 1.25 -2.03 22.19
N SER A 206 0.32 -1.13 21.84
CA SER A 206 -0.25 -1.04 20.49
C SER A 206 0.86 -0.67 19.50
N LEU A 207 1.00 -1.45 18.43
CA LEU A 207 1.86 -1.12 17.30
C LEU A 207 1.06 -0.25 16.31
N GLY A 208 1.02 1.06 16.55
CA GLY A 208 0.50 2.01 15.57
C GLY A 208 1.47 2.15 14.39
N PHE A 209 0.93 2.48 13.23
CA PHE A 209 1.73 2.74 12.02
C PHE A 209 1.18 3.95 11.26
N LEU A 210 2.06 4.58 10.49
CA LEU A 210 1.66 5.51 9.45
C LEU A 210 1.71 4.79 8.10
N PHE A 211 0.66 4.98 7.31
CA PHE A 211 0.60 4.44 5.96
C PHE A 211 0.96 5.56 4.97
N LEU A 212 2.06 5.36 4.24
CA LEU A 212 2.52 6.22 3.17
C LEU A 212 1.87 5.75 1.87
N TYR A 213 1.01 6.59 1.29
CA TYR A 213 0.14 6.22 0.17
C TYR A 213 0.15 7.28 -0.93
N GLY A 214 -0.40 6.92 -2.10
CA GLY A 214 -0.46 7.81 -3.24
C GLY A 214 0.92 8.28 -3.69
N ILE A 215 1.93 7.42 -3.62
CA ILE A 215 3.28 7.79 -4.05
C ILE A 215 3.31 7.83 -5.57
N HIS A 216 3.72 8.97 -6.13
CA HIS A 216 3.93 9.11 -7.56
C HIS A 216 5.05 10.11 -7.81
N GLY A 217 5.84 9.90 -8.86
CA GLY A 217 6.91 10.82 -9.22
C GLY A 217 7.29 10.71 -10.68
N GLU A 218 7.85 11.79 -11.21
CA GLU A 218 8.36 11.91 -12.57
C GLU A 218 9.75 12.56 -12.53
N GLY A 219 10.57 12.27 -13.54
CA GLY A 219 11.94 12.76 -13.68
C GLY A 219 13.01 11.69 -13.52
N GLU A 220 14.27 12.08 -13.69
CA GLU A 220 15.41 11.15 -13.74
C GLU A 220 16.01 10.87 -12.35
N GLN A 221 15.92 11.82 -11.42
CA GLN A 221 16.57 11.78 -10.11
C GLN A 221 15.63 11.30 -8.99
N LEU A 222 14.75 10.35 -9.30
CA LEU A 222 13.73 9.85 -8.36
C LEU A 222 14.32 9.09 -7.15
N GLY A 223 15.51 8.52 -7.26
CA GLY A 223 16.15 7.78 -6.15
C GLY A 223 16.43 8.65 -4.93
N GLU A 224 17.03 9.83 -5.15
CA GLU A 224 17.34 10.78 -4.07
C GLU A 224 16.09 11.36 -3.42
N LEU A 225 15.08 11.67 -4.24
CA LEU A 225 13.79 12.16 -3.76
C LEU A 225 13.06 11.09 -2.94
N MET A 226 13.01 9.85 -3.40
CA MET A 226 12.38 8.75 -2.66
C MET A 226 13.08 8.46 -1.33
N ASN A 227 14.41 8.54 -1.27
CA ASN A 227 15.15 8.45 0.00
C ASN A 227 14.77 9.59 0.96
N SER A 228 14.59 10.79 0.42
CA SER A 228 14.15 11.96 1.19
C SER A 228 12.71 11.82 1.68
N VAL A 229 11.80 11.28 0.85
CA VAL A 229 10.42 10.94 1.24
C VAL A 229 10.41 9.94 2.39
N TRP A 230 11.21 8.88 2.32
CA TRP A 230 11.31 7.88 3.39
C TRP A 230 11.82 8.49 4.70
N ASN A 231 12.89 9.30 4.63
CA ASN A 231 13.44 10.01 5.79
C ASN A 231 12.42 10.98 6.40
N PHE A 232 11.68 11.71 5.56
CA PHE A 232 10.61 12.59 6.00
C PHE A 232 9.50 11.80 6.70
N ALA A 233 9.05 10.69 6.12
CA ALA A 233 8.01 9.84 6.71
C ALA A 233 8.44 9.28 8.07
N LEU A 234 9.69 8.82 8.20
CA LEU A 234 10.26 8.37 9.48
C LEU A 234 10.32 9.49 10.51
N GLY A 235 10.77 10.68 10.10
CA GLY A 235 10.81 11.87 10.97
C GLY A 235 9.42 12.33 11.42
N LEU A 236 8.43 12.33 10.53
CA LEU A 236 7.03 12.61 10.88
C LEU A 236 6.51 11.54 11.86
N GLY A 237 6.81 10.27 11.59
CA GLY A 237 6.46 9.14 12.43
C GLY A 237 7.00 9.23 13.86
N GLN A 238 8.20 9.78 14.07
CA GLN A 238 8.74 10.01 15.41
C GLN A 238 7.91 11.00 16.23
N ASN A 239 7.21 11.93 15.58
CA ASN A 239 6.40 12.96 16.23
C ASN A 239 4.94 12.52 16.43
N VAL A 240 4.50 11.42 15.81
CA VAL A 240 3.15 10.88 16.00
C VAL A 240 3.14 9.89 17.16
N LYS A 241 2.25 10.14 18.13
CA LYS A 241 2.08 9.28 19.30
C LYS A 241 1.73 7.85 18.88
N ASP A 242 2.36 6.88 19.53
CA ASP A 242 2.15 5.44 19.32
C ASP A 242 2.49 4.91 17.91
N SER A 243 3.08 5.76 17.05
CA SER A 243 3.63 5.34 15.76
C SER A 243 4.93 4.57 15.94
N LYS A 244 5.00 3.36 15.39
CA LYS A 244 6.16 2.45 15.47
C LYS A 244 6.66 2.01 14.10
N LEU A 245 5.83 2.11 13.07
CA LEU A 245 6.14 1.61 11.74
C LEU A 245 5.69 2.63 10.68
N ILE A 246 6.45 2.69 9.59
CA ILE A 246 5.99 3.23 8.32
C ILE A 246 5.67 2.04 7.41
N ILE A 247 4.48 2.05 6.83
CA ILE A 247 4.04 1.03 5.87
C ILE A 247 3.73 1.73 4.55
N THR A 248 4.11 1.10 3.44
CA THR A 248 3.64 1.50 2.11
C THR A 248 3.46 0.27 1.24
N GLU A 249 2.66 0.38 0.21
CA GLU A 249 2.39 -0.69 -0.74
C GLU A 249 2.51 -0.16 -2.17
N LEU A 250 3.29 -0.85 -2.99
CA LEU A 250 3.52 -0.49 -4.40
C LEU A 250 3.25 -1.71 -5.30
N GLY A 251 2.73 -1.47 -6.50
CA GLY A 251 2.59 -2.51 -7.51
C GLY A 251 3.94 -2.99 -8.03
N GLN A 252 4.14 -4.29 -8.22
CA GLN A 252 5.43 -4.88 -8.62
C GLN A 252 6.00 -4.26 -9.91
N CYS A 253 5.12 -3.76 -10.79
CA CYS A 253 5.48 -3.10 -12.03
C CYS A 253 5.62 -1.57 -11.90
N ASP A 254 5.49 -1.01 -10.69
CA ASP A 254 5.65 0.42 -10.44
C ASP A 254 7.13 0.80 -10.60
N PRO A 255 7.46 1.78 -11.47
CA PRO A 255 8.84 2.22 -11.66
C PRO A 255 9.48 2.78 -10.39
N LEU A 256 8.71 3.22 -9.40
CA LEU A 256 9.21 3.73 -8.12
C LEU A 256 9.76 2.65 -7.21
N ILE A 257 9.44 1.36 -7.42
CA ILE A 257 9.96 0.27 -6.59
C ILE A 257 11.49 0.25 -6.56
N LYS A 258 12.13 0.52 -7.71
CA LYS A 258 13.61 0.53 -7.81
C LYS A 258 14.25 1.69 -7.04
N HIS A 259 13.44 2.67 -6.63
CA HIS A 259 13.87 3.85 -5.89
C HIS A 259 13.52 3.78 -4.40
N VAL A 260 12.78 2.75 -3.96
CA VAL A 260 12.58 2.51 -2.53
C VAL A 260 13.94 2.20 -1.88
N PRO A 261 14.33 2.90 -0.81
CA PRO A 261 15.64 2.74 -0.19
C PRO A 261 15.94 1.27 0.13
N ASP A 262 17.14 0.82 -0.21
CA ASP A 262 17.60 -0.53 0.15
C ASP A 262 18.26 -0.51 1.53
N ASN A 263 17.43 -0.37 2.56
CA ASN A 263 17.87 -0.40 3.96
C ASN A 263 17.54 -1.77 4.57
N PRO A 264 18.48 -2.42 5.28
CA PRO A 264 18.24 -3.73 5.90
C PRO A 264 17.11 -3.73 6.95
N SER A 265 16.71 -2.57 7.46
CA SER A 265 15.55 -2.44 8.35
C SER A 265 14.20 -2.48 7.63
N ILE A 266 14.17 -2.28 6.31
CA ILE A 266 12.94 -2.33 5.50
C ILE A 266 12.66 -3.78 5.14
N SER A 267 11.57 -4.31 5.69
CA SER A 267 11.05 -5.62 5.28
C SER A 267 10.17 -5.48 4.04
N ARG A 268 10.21 -6.50 3.18
CA ARG A 268 9.41 -6.59 1.96
C ARG A 268 8.50 -7.82 2.04
N ILE A 269 7.24 -7.62 1.71
CA ILE A 269 6.23 -8.67 1.68
C ILE A 269 5.60 -8.68 0.30
N HIS A 270 5.79 -9.79 -0.41
CA HIS A 270 5.30 -9.93 -1.76
C HIS A 270 3.91 -10.56 -1.73
N ASP A 271 2.90 -9.77 -2.07
CA ASP A 271 1.52 -10.19 -2.16
C ASP A 271 1.13 -10.49 -3.58
N LEU A 272 0.42 -11.60 -3.75
CA LEU A 272 -0.18 -12.03 -5.01
C LEU A 272 -1.68 -11.77 -4.93
N TRP A 273 -2.18 -11.00 -5.88
CA TRP A 273 -3.59 -10.69 -6.01
C TRP A 273 -4.21 -11.57 -7.08
N TYR A 274 -5.31 -12.19 -6.69
CA TYR A 274 -6.03 -13.17 -7.49
C TYR A 274 -7.47 -12.72 -7.70
N ALA A 275 -8.00 -13.00 -8.88
CA ALA A 275 -9.39 -12.72 -9.23
C ALA A 275 -10.07 -13.95 -9.86
N LYS A 276 -11.39 -14.00 -9.74
CA LYS A 276 -12.23 -15.00 -10.38
C LYS A 276 -13.60 -14.40 -10.74
N SER A 277 -14.07 -14.69 -11.96
CA SER A 277 -15.47 -14.47 -12.34
C SER A 277 -16.35 -15.53 -11.66
N LEU A 278 -17.40 -15.09 -10.99
CA LEU A 278 -18.39 -15.94 -10.32
C LEU A 278 -19.61 -16.22 -11.19
N SER A 279 -19.92 -15.32 -12.13
CA SER A 279 -21.17 -15.33 -12.90
C SER A 279 -21.05 -15.95 -14.29
N SER A 280 -19.86 -16.19 -14.82
CA SER A 280 -19.68 -16.67 -16.19
C SER A 280 -18.93 -17.99 -16.30
N HIS A 281 -19.52 -18.90 -17.08
CA HIS A 281 -18.85 -20.09 -17.62
C HIS A 281 -18.17 -19.80 -18.97
N HIS A 282 -18.11 -18.53 -19.40
CA HIS A 282 -17.55 -18.12 -20.67
C HIS A 282 -16.06 -17.79 -20.52
N PRO A 283 -15.17 -18.43 -21.32
CA PRO A 283 -13.72 -18.21 -21.28
C PRO A 283 -13.32 -16.74 -21.48
N ASP A 284 -14.09 -16.00 -22.30
CA ASP A 284 -13.80 -14.62 -22.70
C ASP A 284 -13.70 -13.63 -21.52
N ASP A 285 -14.39 -13.89 -20.40
CA ASP A 285 -14.34 -13.01 -19.22
C ASP A 285 -13.07 -13.22 -18.37
N GLN A 286 -12.49 -14.43 -18.38
CA GLN A 286 -11.17 -14.66 -17.78
C GLN A 286 -10.07 -14.04 -18.65
N ASP A 287 -10.22 -14.13 -19.96
CA ASP A 287 -9.31 -13.46 -20.90
C ASP A 287 -9.39 -11.94 -20.75
N ALA A 288 -10.57 -11.35 -20.53
CA ALA A 288 -10.71 -9.92 -20.24
C ALA A 288 -9.96 -9.49 -18.95
N LEU A 289 -9.91 -10.34 -17.92
CA LEU A 289 -9.14 -10.07 -16.70
C LEU A 289 -7.62 -10.16 -16.94
N LEU A 290 -7.19 -11.10 -17.79
CA LEU A 290 -5.78 -11.28 -18.17
C LEU A 290 -5.28 -10.20 -19.13
N MET A 291 -6.13 -9.70 -20.02
CA MET A 291 -5.81 -8.69 -21.04
C MET A 291 -5.46 -7.32 -20.46
N LYS A 292 -5.82 -7.04 -19.19
CA LYS A 292 -5.41 -5.81 -18.51
C LYS A 292 -3.92 -5.79 -18.12
N GLY A 293 -3.24 -6.94 -18.14
CA GLY A 293 -1.85 -7.04 -17.70
C GLY A 293 -1.67 -6.80 -16.18
N PRO A 294 -0.46 -6.98 -15.66
CA PRO A 294 -0.15 -6.69 -14.26
C PRO A 294 -0.27 -5.19 -14.01
N LEU A 295 -0.96 -4.82 -12.92
CA LEU A 295 -1.15 -3.42 -12.53
C LEU A 295 0.19 -2.71 -12.40
N GLY A 296 0.34 -1.59 -13.12
CA GLY A 296 1.57 -0.80 -13.13
C GLY A 296 1.70 0.03 -11.87
N ASN A 297 0.99 1.15 -11.83
CA ASN A 297 1.00 2.08 -10.70
C ASN A 297 -0.36 2.04 -10.01
N VAL A 298 -0.37 1.60 -8.75
CA VAL A 298 -1.58 1.36 -7.96
C VAL A 298 -1.71 2.42 -6.90
N PHE A 299 -2.85 3.11 -6.86
CA PHE A 299 -3.20 3.91 -5.69
C PHE A 299 -3.91 3.01 -4.68
N VAL A 300 -3.20 2.69 -3.59
CA VAL A 300 -3.78 1.90 -2.50
C VAL A 300 -4.60 2.83 -1.60
N ASP A 301 -5.88 2.51 -1.42
CA ASP A 301 -6.78 3.25 -0.53
C ASP A 301 -6.33 3.07 0.93
N PRO A 302 -5.95 4.16 1.63
CA PRO A 302 -5.47 4.06 3.01
C PRO A 302 -6.56 3.65 4.01
N ARG A 303 -7.86 3.74 3.65
CA ARG A 303 -8.99 3.37 4.52
C ARG A 303 -9.14 1.86 4.70
N GLU A 304 -8.51 1.07 3.84
CA GLU A 304 -8.50 -0.39 3.94
C GLU A 304 -7.58 -0.89 5.09
N PHE A 305 -6.85 0.01 5.76
CA PHE A 305 -5.88 -0.27 6.82
C PHE A 305 -6.29 0.15 8.23
#